data_AF-A0A820K284-F1
#
_entry.id   AF-A0A820K284-F1
#
_cell.length_a   1.000
_cell.length_b   1.000
_cell.length_c   1.000
_cell.angle_alpha   90.00
_cell.angle_beta   90.00
_cell.angle_gamma   90.00
#
_symmetry.space_group_name_H-M   'P 1'
#
loop_
_entity.id
_entity.type
_entity.pdbx_description
1 polymer ?
#
loop_
_entity_poly.entity_id
_entity_poly.type
_entity_poly.pdbx_seq_one_letter_code
_entity_poly.pdbx_strand_id
1 'polypeptide(L)'
;CYYPRVTLIPGTSPLSSPIQFRRSQDFTIVSLIEFICNQKLSMTTKWIINNCTTIICSNSIPLDPTINTKLSELYIPSKTLPYGTYQFELTVTMNSSLHYSTSSSVYVQIVPSNIIATLVQFGTSMIT
;
A
#
# COMPACT_ATOMS: atom_id res chain seq x y z
N CYS A 1 15.56 19.90 14.80
CA CYS A 1 14.57 18.81 14.63
C CYS A 1 15.19 17.75 13.75
N TYR A 2 14.82 16.49 13.94
CA TYR A 2 15.35 15.37 13.14
C TYR A 2 14.37 14.95 12.06
N TYR A 3 14.86 14.23 11.05
CA TYR A 3 14.01 13.60 10.04
C TYR A 3 13.00 12.65 10.70
N PRO A 4 11.73 12.62 10.23
CA PRO A 4 10.74 11.71 10.76
C PRO A 4 11.13 10.27 10.45
N ARG A 5 10.88 9.36 11.39
CA ARG A 5 11.04 7.92 11.16
C ARG A 5 9.70 7.35 10.76
N VAL A 6 9.66 6.62 9.64
CA VAL A 6 8.42 6.06 9.08
C VAL A 6 8.58 4.56 8.94
N THR A 7 7.69 3.83 9.61
CA THR A 7 7.60 2.37 9.51
C THR A 7 6.23 1.99 8.96
N LEU A 8 6.18 1.09 7.98
CA LEU A 8 4.94 0.60 7.39
C LEU A 8 4.63 -0.82 7.89
N ILE A 9 3.35 -1.09 8.15
CA ILE A 9 2.80 -2.38 8.60
C ILE A 9 1.83 -2.86 7.50
N PRO A 10 1.90 -4.13 7.03
CA PRO A 10 2.47 -5.31 7.70
C PRO A 10 3.99 -5.55 7.60
N GLY A 11 4.77 -4.61 7.08
CA GLY A 11 6.23 -4.62 7.21
C GLY A 11 6.95 -4.07 5.98
N THR A 12 8.28 -4.00 6.06
CA THR A 12 9.13 -3.73 4.89
C THR A 12 9.38 -5.04 4.14
N SER A 13 8.60 -5.31 3.10
CA SER A 13 8.90 -6.38 2.14
C SER A 13 9.82 -5.86 1.05
N PRO A 14 10.78 -6.65 0.54
CA PRO A 14 11.49 -6.32 -0.69
C PRO A 14 10.66 -6.72 -1.92
N LEU A 15 10.98 -6.14 -3.09
CA LEU A 15 10.36 -6.52 -4.36
C LEU A 15 10.53 -8.02 -4.68
N SER A 16 11.61 -8.64 -4.21
CA SER A 16 11.90 -10.07 -4.41
C SER A 16 10.99 -11.01 -3.60
N SER A 17 10.36 -10.51 -2.54
CA SER A 17 9.43 -11.28 -1.71
C SER A 17 8.30 -10.37 -1.21
N PRO A 18 7.39 -9.95 -2.11
CA PRO A 18 6.30 -9.05 -1.79
C PRO A 18 5.25 -9.74 -0.90
N ILE A 19 4.54 -8.95 -0.09
CA ILE A 19 3.46 -9.45 0.76
C ILE A 19 2.27 -9.80 -0.13
N GLN A 20 1.71 -10.99 0.01
CA GLN A 20 0.64 -11.44 -0.84
C GLN A 20 -0.73 -11.09 -0.25
N PHE A 21 -1.55 -10.41 -1.05
CA PHE A 21 -2.97 -10.21 -0.75
C PHE A 21 -3.83 -10.79 -1.88
N ARG A 22 -4.90 -11.50 -1.51
CA ARG A 22 -5.86 -12.01 -2.49
C ARG A 22 -6.66 -10.83 -3.05
N ARG A 23 -6.90 -10.80 -4.36
CA ARG A 23 -7.74 -9.75 -4.97
C ARG A 23 -9.14 -9.66 -4.37
N SER A 24 -9.65 -10.76 -3.81
CA SER A 24 -10.98 -10.83 -3.19
C SER A 24 -11.03 -10.30 -1.75
N GLN A 25 -9.91 -9.90 -1.15
CA GLN A 25 -9.88 -9.36 0.22
C GLN A 25 -9.46 -7.89 0.20
N ASP A 26 -9.99 -7.14 1.14
CA ASP A 26 -9.53 -5.82 1.49
C ASP A 26 -8.23 -5.92 2.32
N PHE A 27 -7.45 -4.84 2.30
CA PHE A 27 -6.28 -4.74 3.17
C PHE A 27 -5.95 -3.29 3.49
N THR A 28 -5.20 -3.10 4.58
CA THR A 28 -4.74 -1.78 5.02
C THR A 28 -3.24 -1.80 5.22
N ILE A 29 -2.58 -0.74 4.76
CA ILE A 29 -1.19 -0.43 5.11
C ILE A 29 -1.24 0.69 6.13
N VAL A 30 -0.68 0.44 7.32
CA VAL A 30 -0.63 1.43 8.41
C VAL A 30 0.78 1.98 8.52
N SER A 31 0.92 3.28 8.73
CA SER A 31 2.18 3.94 8.99
C SER A 31 2.31 4.37 10.46
N LEU A 32 3.44 3.99 11.06
CA LEU A 32 3.91 4.51 12.33
C LEU A 32 4.94 5.60 12.05
N ILE A 33 4.63 6.82 12.47
CA ILE A 33 5.45 8.00 12.20
C ILE A 33 5.95 8.55 13.54
N GLU A 34 7.26 8.50 13.76
CA GLU A 34 7.90 9.07 14.95
C GLU A 34 8.61 10.37 14.59
N PHE A 35 8.40 11.40 15.41
CA PHE A 35 9.02 12.72 15.23
C PHE A 35 9.76 13.16 16.49
N ILE A 36 10.98 13.65 16.29
CA ILE A 36 11.80 14.21 17.37
C ILE A 36 12.06 15.67 17.04
N CYS A 37 11.22 16.55 17.59
CA CYS A 37 11.29 18.00 17.38
C CYS A 37 10.77 18.74 18.62
N ASN A 38 11.46 19.82 19.00
CA ASN A 38 11.11 20.63 20.18
C ASN A 38 10.00 21.66 19.87
N GLN A 39 9.48 21.67 18.65
CA GLN A 39 8.46 22.60 18.17
C GLN A 39 7.23 21.82 17.71
N LYS A 40 6.04 22.41 17.90
CA LYS A 40 4.81 21.88 17.31
C LYS A 40 4.83 22.19 15.81
N LEU A 41 4.97 21.15 14.99
CA LEU A 41 4.93 21.25 13.53
C LEU A 41 3.70 20.51 13.01
N SER A 42 3.14 21.01 11.90
CA SER A 42 2.17 20.26 11.11
C SER A 42 2.90 19.35 10.11
N MET A 43 2.18 18.36 9.60
CA MET A 43 2.73 17.34 8.71
C MET A 43 1.76 17.10 7.57
N THR A 44 2.34 16.77 6.42
CA THR A 44 1.59 16.30 5.25
C THR A 44 2.11 14.93 4.87
N THR A 45 1.19 14.07 4.46
CA THR A 45 1.45 12.68 4.07
C THR A 45 0.90 12.47 2.67
N LYS A 46 1.68 11.79 1.82
CA LYS A 46 1.28 11.49 0.46
C LYS A 46 1.56 10.03 0.16
N TRP A 47 0.51 9.31 -0.24
CA TRP A 47 0.62 7.96 -0.75
C TRP A 47 0.75 7.97 -2.26
N ILE A 48 1.58 7.07 -2.78
CA ILE A 48 1.73 6.76 -4.20
C ILE A 48 1.72 5.24 -4.36
N ILE A 49 1.05 4.76 -5.40
CA ILE A 49 1.06 3.35 -5.79
C ILE A 49 1.76 3.26 -7.14
N ASN A 50 2.81 2.46 -7.23
CA ASN A 50 3.50 2.18 -8.48
C ASN A 50 3.27 0.72 -8.86
N ASN A 51 2.97 0.46 -10.14
CA ASN A 51 3.02 -0.88 -10.69
C ASN A 51 4.49 -1.30 -10.86
N CYS A 52 4.80 -2.53 -10.48
CA CYS A 52 6.12 -3.10 -10.56
C CYS A 52 6.14 -4.29 -11.51
N THR A 53 7.19 -4.36 -12.32
CA THR A 53 7.63 -5.61 -12.94
C THR A 53 8.52 -6.38 -11.96
N THR A 54 9.11 -7.50 -12.39
CA THR A 54 10.04 -8.27 -11.56
C THR A 54 11.31 -7.51 -11.15
N ILE A 55 11.62 -6.39 -11.82
CA ILE A 55 12.90 -5.68 -11.64
C ILE A 55 12.70 -4.19 -11.33
N ILE A 56 11.66 -3.54 -11.88
CA ILE A 56 11.47 -2.09 -11.78
C ILE A 56 10.04 -1.70 -11.40
N CYS A 57 9.91 -0.62 -10.64
CA CYS A 57 8.65 0.07 -10.37
C CYS A 57 8.73 1.45 -11.00
N SER A 58 7.97 1.69 -12.07
CA SER A 58 8.09 2.92 -12.86
C SER A 58 6.76 3.61 -13.13
N ASN A 59 5.65 2.87 -13.04
CA ASN A 59 4.36 3.38 -13.50
C ASN A 59 3.50 3.72 -12.29
N SER A 60 3.47 5.00 -11.92
CA SER A 60 2.53 5.48 -10.92
C SER A 60 1.11 5.29 -11.43
N ILE A 61 0.27 4.72 -10.59
CA ILE A 61 -1.13 4.46 -10.89
C ILE A 61 -1.94 5.56 -10.21
N PRO A 62 -2.91 6.18 -10.91
CA PRO A 62 -3.83 7.09 -10.25
C PRO A 62 -4.55 6.35 -9.12
N LEU A 63 -4.59 6.97 -7.94
CA LEU A 63 -5.36 6.46 -6.82
C LEU A 63 -6.83 6.45 -7.22
N ASP A 64 -7.43 5.27 -7.25
CA ASP A 64 -8.86 5.11 -7.42
C ASP A 64 -9.59 5.90 -6.31
N PRO A 65 -10.66 6.65 -6.61
CA PRO A 65 -11.40 7.42 -5.61
C PRO A 65 -11.96 6.58 -4.44
N THR A 66 -12.08 5.27 -4.61
CA THR A 66 -12.46 4.33 -3.56
C THR A 66 -11.35 4.04 -2.55
N ILE A 67 -10.09 4.38 -2.87
CA ILE A 67 -8.94 4.23 -1.98
C ILE A 67 -8.98 5.35 -0.94
N ASN A 68 -9.13 4.97 0.32
CA ASN A 68 -9.17 5.93 1.42
C ASN A 68 -7.74 6.12 1.96
N THR A 69 -7.23 7.34 1.84
CA THR A 69 -5.98 7.77 2.44
C THR A 69 -6.27 8.61 3.66
N LYS A 70 -6.02 8.06 4.84
CA LYS A 70 -5.92 8.84 6.08
C LYS A 70 -4.44 9.12 6.35
N LEU A 71 -4.17 10.07 7.25
CA LEU A 71 -2.82 10.48 7.65
C LEU A 71 -1.86 9.30 7.88
N SER A 72 -2.33 8.24 8.56
CA SER A 72 -1.53 7.08 8.92
C SER A 72 -1.97 5.77 8.24
N GLU A 73 -2.95 5.81 7.34
CA GLU A 73 -3.57 4.57 6.83
C GLU A 73 -3.87 4.69 5.34
N LEU A 74 -3.56 3.63 4.62
CA LEU A 74 -3.98 3.41 3.24
C LEU A 74 -4.85 2.17 3.19
N TYR A 75 -6.15 2.36 2.97
CA TYR A 75 -7.11 1.28 2.82
C TYR A 75 -7.32 0.95 1.34
N ILE A 76 -7.11 -0.31 0.97
CA ILE A 76 -7.32 -0.83 -0.38
C ILE A 76 -8.53 -1.77 -0.37
N PRO A 77 -9.65 -1.38 -0.97
CA PRO A 77 -10.81 -2.25 -1.09
C PRO A 77 -10.53 -3.48 -1.96
N SER A 78 -11.30 -4.54 -1.73
CA SER A 78 -11.26 -5.73 -2.58
C SER A 78 -11.52 -5.38 -4.05
N LYS A 79 -10.87 -6.08 -4.97
CA LYS A 79 -11.02 -5.98 -6.43
C LYS A 79 -10.61 -4.63 -7.07
N THR A 80 -10.17 -3.65 -6.29
CA THR A 80 -9.70 -2.34 -6.79
C THR A 80 -8.44 -2.46 -7.64
N LEU A 81 -7.45 -3.25 -7.20
CA LEU A 81 -6.22 -3.46 -7.95
C LEU A 81 -6.29 -4.72 -8.83
N PRO A 82 -5.78 -4.66 -10.08
CA PRO A 82 -5.53 -5.84 -10.90
C PRO A 82 -4.51 -6.80 -10.27
N TYR A 83 -4.35 -7.98 -10.87
CA TYR A 83 -3.27 -8.89 -10.50
C TYR A 83 -1.92 -8.31 -10.92
N GLY A 84 -0.93 -8.42 -10.04
CA GLY A 84 0.39 -7.84 -10.27
C GLY A 84 1.12 -7.52 -8.97
N THR A 85 2.32 -6.98 -9.09
CA THR A 85 3.11 -6.52 -7.94
C THR A 85 3.12 -4.99 -7.92
N TYR A 86 2.95 -4.42 -6.74
CA TYR A 86 2.84 -2.98 -6.54
C TYR A 86 3.76 -2.52 -5.43
N GLN A 87 4.34 -1.35 -5.61
CA GLN A 87 5.02 -0.61 -4.55
C GLN A 87 4.06 0.44 -4.01
N PHE A 88 3.86 0.41 -2.71
CA PHE A 88 3.12 1.42 -1.97
C PHE A 88 4.13 2.29 -1.24
N GLU A 89 4.26 3.54 -1.67
CA GLU A 89 5.19 4.50 -1.11
C GLU A 89 4.42 5.57 -0.32
N LEU A 90 4.83 5.79 0.92
CA LEU A 90 4.40 6.91 1.74
C LEU A 90 5.53 7.91 1.86
N THR A 91 5.29 9.14 1.40
CA THR A 91 6.16 10.28 1.68
C THR A 91 5.54 11.11 2.80
N VAL A 92 6.34 11.38 3.82
CA VAL A 92 5.98 12.22 4.97
C VAL A 92 6.82 13.48 4.91
N THR A 93 6.17 14.65 4.94
CA THR A 93 6.83 15.96 4.92
C THR A 93 6.43 16.77 6.14
N MET A 94 7.44 17.21 6.90
CA MET A 94 7.24 18.14 8.01
C MET A 94 7.16 19.57 7.50
N ASN A 95 6.10 20.29 7.86
CA ASN A 95 5.91 21.69 7.50
C ASN A 95 6.73 22.60 8.42
N SER A 96 8.05 22.63 8.20
CA SER A 96 9.01 23.51 8.86
C SER A 96 9.76 24.33 7.83
N SER A 97 10.47 25.38 8.26
CA SER A 97 11.28 26.24 7.38
C SER A 97 12.35 25.49 6.59
N LEU A 98 12.75 24.29 7.03
CA LEU A 98 13.78 23.45 6.39
C LEU A 98 13.20 22.25 5.63
N HIS A 99 11.87 22.09 5.59
CA HIS A 99 11.15 21.06 4.81
C HIS A 99 11.77 19.65 4.86
N TYR A 100 11.84 19.04 6.04
CA TYR A 100 12.29 17.65 6.19
C TYR A 100 11.27 16.67 5.60
N SER A 101 11.71 15.81 4.67
CA SER A 101 10.90 14.75 4.08
C SER A 101 11.54 13.37 4.26
N THR A 102 10.72 12.34 4.38
CA THR A 102 11.15 10.94 4.42
C THR A 102 10.14 10.06 3.72
N SER A 103 10.61 9.13 2.90
CA SER A 103 9.79 8.13 2.23
C SER A 103 10.01 6.74 2.84
N SER A 104 8.96 5.93 2.87
CA SER A 104 9.02 4.51 3.18
C SER A 104 8.16 3.74 2.18
N SER A 105 8.51 2.49 1.90
CA SER A 105 7.86 1.67 0.88
C SER A 105 7.59 0.25 1.36
N VAL A 106 6.49 -0.33 0.86
CA VAL A 106 6.17 -1.75 0.99
C VAL A 106 5.75 -2.31 -0.36
N TYR A 107 6.12 -3.56 -0.63
CA TYR A 107 5.80 -4.25 -1.88
C TYR A 107 4.74 -5.31 -1.63
N VAL A 108 3.69 -5.27 -2.43
CA VAL A 108 2.52 -6.13 -2.31
C VAL A 108 2.23 -6.79 -3.64
N GLN A 109 1.92 -8.08 -3.62
CA GLN A 109 1.49 -8.83 -4.79
C GLN A 109 0.02 -9.19 -4.66
N ILE A 110 -0.77 -8.80 -5.66
CA ILE A 110 -2.18 -9.14 -5.76
C ILE A 110 -2.32 -10.47 -6.50
N VAL A 111 -2.79 -11.48 -5.78
CA VAL A 111 -2.90 -12.87 -6.24
C VAL A 111 -4.37 -13.31 -6.37
N PRO A 112 -4.67 -14.31 -7.22
CA PRO A 112 -6.00 -14.92 -7.25
C PRO A 112 -6.34 -15.60 -5.93
N SER A 113 -7.63 -15.85 -5.71
CA SER A 113 -8.05 -16.76 -4.65
C SER A 113 -7.78 -18.21 -5.07
N ASN A 114 -7.47 -19.07 -4.10
CA ASN A 114 -7.34 -20.51 -4.35
C ASN A 114 -8.70 -21.22 -4.51
N ILE A 115 -9.81 -20.47 -4.49
CA ILE A 115 -11.16 -21.01 -4.66
C ILE A 115 -11.42 -21.21 -6.16
N ILE A 116 -11.61 -22.46 -6.57
CA ILE A 116 -11.99 -22.83 -7.92
C ILE A 116 -13.52 -23.02 -7.94
N ALA A 117 -14.23 -22.16 -8.67
CA ALA A 117 -15.66 -22.36 -8.88
C ALA A 117 -15.86 -23.31 -10.07
N THR A 118 -16.18 -24.57 -9.79
CA THR A 118 -16.65 -25.51 -10.82
C THR A 118 -18.09 -25.18 -11.19
N LEU A 119 -18.27 -24.54 -12.36
CA LEU A 119 -19.58 -24.33 -12.95
C LEU A 119 -20.05 -25.63 -13.60
N VAL A 120 -20.95 -26.34 -12.93
CA VAL A 120 -21.61 -27.51 -13.50
C VAL A 120 -22.71 -27.03 -14.46
N GLN A 121 -22.72 -27.57 -15.68
CA GLN A 121 -23.50 -27.09 -16.84
C GLN A 121 -25.04 -27.07 -16.63
N PHE A 122 -25.55 -27.53 -15.47
CA PHE A 122 -26.97 -27.54 -15.11
C PHE A 122 -27.25 -27.14 -13.64
N GLY A 123 -26.73 -25.99 -13.19
CA GLY A 123 -27.50 -25.13 -12.28
C GLY A 123 -27.32 -25.27 -10.76
N THR A 124 -26.26 -25.91 -10.26
CA THR A 124 -25.84 -25.67 -8.87
C THR A 124 -24.31 -25.54 -8.80
N SER A 125 -23.84 -24.35 -8.44
CA SER A 125 -22.43 -24.12 -8.15
C SER A 125 -22.09 -24.80 -6.83
N MET A 126 -21.08 -25.67 -6.83
CA MET A 126 -20.54 -26.27 -5.61
C MET A 126 -19.25 -25.52 -5.23
N ILE A 127 -19.16 -25.07 -3.97
CA ILE A 127 -17.94 -24.47 -3.40
C ILE A 127 -17.23 -25.59 -2.63
N THR A 128 -16.02 -25.97 -3.04
CA THR A 128 -15.15 -26.93 -2.34
C THR A 128 -13.90 -26.23 -1.82
#